data_AF-A0A8S3YUG6-F1
#
_entry.id   AF-A0A8S3YUG6-F1
#
_cell.length_a   1.000
_cell.length_b   1.000
_cell.length_c   1.000
_cell.angle_alpha   90.00
_cell.angle_beta   90.00
_cell.angle_gamma   90.00
#
_symmetry.space_group_name_H-M   'P 1'
#
loop_
_entity.id
_entity.type
_entity.pdbx_description
1 polymer ?
#
loop_
_entity_poly.entity_id
_entity_poly.type
_entity_poly.pdbx_seq_one_letter_code
_entity_poly.pdbx_strand_id
1 'polypeptide(L)'
;MDTFEIFTSSAEETKQIVSDLQQTGCCTRCILRLLGELRSLTYRSSLEEIERALLPEDQQSSVTTNQCPCPGCLGILQKFAEQPFLNTIVKKVREDGYQFSAHQCSLILPVSLAIRQKALLLYLQKKYPDVYKGKEGSIASVKDVWKWSCGHRMASLLNAKFQNRSEFDILMTFSYKDSDRECAFLLDVFPETFKKRKQRKFGFETFTRSNVMASLQQMDGSKFEDCSSCPPPIPTEDCSVDISCSHNAVFIAGRYQKYSRELSQTPWVVDGKRIMEGSVQELICEHIVNTFKPTEHRFSSSGREDVDVRMLGIGRPFVVELINPHCVTFSRQDIADLQERINTVSKYVQVRDLQIVSREEIAKLKEGEIDKTKTYSALCWCDRELTLADIEMLAAIKDLRLQQKTPLRVLHRRTAATRERTIHSLKATKEANNRFKILMSTQAGTYIKEFVHGDFGRTYPNMSDLLKAECDIIDLDVESVDVDWPVFIDPLPQASETVDSERSCNSAEDCQIKDAGVMF
;
A
#
# COMPACT_ATOMS: atom_id res chain seq x y z
N MET A 1 -39.84 -7.35 -26.19
CA MET A 1 -38.98 -6.16 -26.34
C MET A 1 -38.91 -5.35 -25.04
N ASP A 2 -39.95 -5.37 -24.21
CA ASP A 2 -39.94 -4.86 -22.81
C ASP A 2 -38.84 -5.44 -21.90
N THR A 3 -38.08 -6.41 -22.38
CA THR A 3 -36.92 -7.02 -21.73
C THR A 3 -35.67 -6.14 -21.71
N PHE A 4 -35.51 -5.17 -22.63
CA PHE A 4 -34.29 -4.36 -22.77
C PHE A 4 -34.54 -2.85 -22.67
N GLU A 5 -33.58 -2.11 -22.11
CA GLU A 5 -33.58 -0.64 -22.13
C GLU A 5 -32.56 -0.18 -23.19
N ILE A 6 -33.04 0.15 -24.39
CA ILE A 6 -32.21 0.42 -25.58
C ILE A 6 -32.57 1.75 -26.24
N PHE A 7 -31.70 2.25 -27.12
CA PHE A 7 -31.79 3.61 -27.68
C PHE A 7 -33.01 3.86 -28.59
N THR A 8 -33.61 2.81 -29.17
CA THR A 8 -34.82 2.92 -29.99
C THR A 8 -35.91 1.99 -29.47
N SER A 9 -37.16 2.46 -29.47
CA SER A 9 -38.36 1.65 -29.22
C SER A 9 -38.89 0.98 -30.49
N SER A 10 -38.31 1.26 -31.65
CA SER A 10 -38.71 0.64 -32.92
C SER A 10 -38.19 -0.78 -33.01
N ALA A 11 -39.13 -1.73 -33.06
CA ALA A 11 -38.86 -3.15 -33.19
C ALA A 11 -38.06 -3.49 -34.47
N GLU A 12 -38.37 -2.81 -35.58
CA GLU A 12 -37.75 -3.07 -36.87
C GLU A 12 -36.36 -2.43 -36.97
N GLU A 13 -36.22 -1.20 -36.46
CA GLU A 13 -34.92 -0.53 -36.39
C GLU A 13 -33.93 -1.29 -35.48
N THR A 14 -34.42 -1.82 -34.35
CA THR A 14 -33.64 -2.70 -33.47
C THR A 14 -33.08 -3.91 -34.23
N LYS A 15 -33.92 -4.63 -34.99
CA LYS A 15 -33.48 -5.78 -35.80
C LYS A 15 -32.45 -5.39 -36.85
N GLN A 16 -32.65 -4.25 -37.51
CA GLN A 16 -31.76 -3.79 -38.58
C GLN A 16 -30.38 -3.41 -38.01
N ILE A 17 -30.33 -2.74 -36.86
CA ILE A 17 -29.08 -2.44 -36.12
C ILE A 17 -28.40 -3.74 -35.65
N VAL A 18 -29.16 -4.69 -35.11
CA VAL A 18 -28.65 -6.00 -34.69
C VAL A 18 -28.01 -6.76 -35.85
N SER A 19 -28.72 -6.87 -36.99
CA SER A 19 -28.22 -7.55 -38.19
C SER A 19 -26.95 -6.91 -38.74
N ASP A 20 -26.91 -5.58 -38.80
CA ASP A 20 -25.70 -4.85 -39.21
C ASP A 20 -24.52 -5.12 -38.29
N LEU A 21 -24.72 -5.10 -36.98
CA LEU A 21 -23.65 -5.34 -36.02
C LEU A 21 -23.17 -6.79 -36.06
N GLN A 22 -24.05 -7.77 -36.29
CA GLN A 22 -23.66 -9.15 -36.59
C GLN A 22 -22.78 -9.22 -37.85
N GLN A 23 -23.15 -8.52 -38.93
CA GLN A 23 -22.35 -8.45 -40.17
C GLN A 23 -20.98 -7.80 -39.96
N THR A 24 -20.83 -6.85 -39.01
CA THR A 24 -19.51 -6.35 -38.60
C THR A 24 -18.67 -7.36 -37.79
N GLY A 25 -19.24 -8.50 -37.39
CA GLY A 25 -18.60 -9.48 -36.51
C GLY A 25 -18.69 -9.15 -35.01
N CYS A 26 -19.55 -8.22 -34.60
CA CYS A 26 -19.73 -7.92 -33.17
C CYS A 26 -20.40 -9.10 -32.44
N CYS A 27 -19.85 -9.48 -31.28
CA CYS A 27 -20.49 -10.48 -30.41
C CYS A 27 -21.76 -9.93 -29.74
N THR A 28 -22.65 -10.81 -29.32
CA THR A 28 -23.95 -10.51 -28.69
C THR A 28 -23.85 -9.51 -27.54
N ARG A 29 -22.87 -9.65 -26.64
CA ARG A 29 -22.64 -8.70 -25.54
C ARG A 29 -22.19 -7.31 -26.03
N CYS A 30 -21.49 -7.20 -27.17
CA CYS A 30 -21.20 -5.91 -27.79
C CYS A 30 -22.38 -5.34 -28.56
N ILE A 31 -23.22 -6.16 -29.19
CA ILE A 31 -24.46 -5.72 -29.84
C ILE A 31 -25.37 -5.07 -28.81
N LEU A 32 -25.67 -5.77 -27.70
CA LEU A 32 -26.48 -5.25 -26.59
C LEU A 32 -25.93 -3.94 -26.01
N ARG A 33 -24.61 -3.84 -25.88
CA ARG A 33 -23.87 -2.64 -25.42
C ARG A 33 -24.00 -1.46 -26.38
N LEU A 34 -23.98 -1.72 -27.69
CA LEU A 34 -24.14 -0.71 -28.74
C LEU A 34 -25.61 -0.34 -28.98
N LEU A 35 -26.56 -1.18 -28.60
CA LEU A 35 -27.99 -0.83 -28.52
C LEU A 35 -28.31 0.09 -27.32
N GLY A 36 -27.39 0.26 -26.37
CA GLY A 36 -27.55 1.19 -25.24
C GLY A 36 -27.99 0.58 -23.91
N GLU A 37 -28.02 -0.75 -23.78
CA GLU A 37 -28.38 -1.39 -22.52
C GLU A 37 -27.32 -1.17 -21.43
N LEU A 38 -27.77 -0.61 -20.30
CA LEU A 38 -26.95 -0.24 -19.14
C LEU A 38 -27.26 -1.05 -17.88
N ARG A 39 -28.33 -1.85 -17.86
CA ARG A 39 -28.76 -2.57 -16.65
C ARG A 39 -27.89 -3.82 -16.47
N SER A 40 -27.10 -3.81 -15.39
CA SER A 40 -26.16 -4.90 -15.07
C SER A 40 -26.80 -6.29 -14.95
N LEU A 41 -28.10 -6.37 -14.63
CA LEU A 41 -28.84 -7.64 -14.54
C LEU A 41 -28.97 -8.33 -15.91
N THR A 42 -29.23 -7.57 -16.97
CA THR A 42 -29.36 -8.11 -18.34
C THR A 42 -28.11 -8.86 -18.77
N TYR A 43 -26.93 -8.37 -18.39
CA TYR A 43 -25.64 -8.99 -18.72
C TYR A 43 -25.27 -10.19 -17.84
N ARG A 44 -26.09 -10.56 -16.84
CA ARG A 44 -25.91 -11.79 -16.04
C ARG A 44 -26.59 -13.01 -16.65
N SER A 45 -27.57 -12.80 -17.53
CA SER A 45 -28.21 -13.87 -18.29
C SER A 45 -27.20 -14.66 -19.11
N SER A 46 -27.57 -15.89 -19.45
CA SER A 46 -26.76 -16.75 -20.31
C SER A 46 -26.63 -16.12 -21.71
N LEU A 47 -25.62 -16.53 -22.48
CA LEU A 47 -25.46 -16.01 -23.84
C LEU A 47 -26.68 -16.39 -24.70
N GLU A 48 -27.17 -17.61 -24.55
CA GLU A 48 -28.34 -18.17 -25.23
C GLU A 48 -29.65 -17.45 -24.85
N GLU A 49 -29.79 -16.99 -23.60
CA GLU A 49 -30.94 -16.17 -23.17
C GLU A 49 -30.93 -14.78 -23.83
N ILE A 50 -29.75 -14.14 -23.87
CA ILE A 50 -29.58 -12.84 -24.52
C ILE A 50 -29.78 -12.97 -26.04
N GLU A 51 -29.27 -14.04 -26.65
CA GLU A 51 -29.45 -14.33 -28.07
C GLU A 51 -30.90 -14.62 -28.43
N ARG A 52 -31.62 -15.44 -27.64
CA ARG A 52 -33.06 -15.69 -27.86
C ARG A 52 -33.92 -14.42 -27.76
N ALA A 53 -33.49 -13.44 -26.96
CA ALA A 53 -34.21 -12.18 -26.77
C ALA A 53 -33.83 -11.09 -27.79
N LEU A 54 -32.65 -11.15 -28.42
CA LEU A 54 -32.17 -10.18 -29.41
C LEU A 54 -32.26 -10.66 -30.87
N LEU A 55 -32.10 -11.96 -31.12
CA LEU A 55 -31.90 -12.52 -32.45
C LEU A 55 -33.14 -13.32 -32.91
N PRO A 56 -33.53 -13.22 -34.19
CA PRO A 56 -34.60 -14.06 -34.74
C PRO A 56 -34.17 -15.54 -34.78
N GLU A 57 -35.15 -16.45 -34.76
CA GLU A 57 -34.94 -17.90 -34.52
C GLU A 57 -33.99 -18.57 -35.53
N ASP A 58 -33.94 -18.07 -36.77
CA ASP A 58 -33.04 -18.52 -37.84
C ASP A 58 -31.55 -18.22 -37.57
N GLN A 59 -31.24 -17.30 -36.65
CA GLN A 59 -29.88 -16.84 -36.36
C GLN A 59 -29.36 -17.28 -34.98
N GLN A 60 -30.23 -17.76 -34.09
CA GLN A 60 -29.90 -18.15 -32.71
C GLN A 60 -28.85 -19.27 -32.60
N SER A 61 -28.64 -20.06 -33.65
CA SER A 61 -27.65 -21.15 -33.71
C SER A 61 -26.33 -20.76 -34.41
N SER A 62 -26.23 -19.55 -34.97
CA SER A 62 -25.08 -19.11 -35.77
C SER A 62 -24.00 -18.34 -34.99
N VAL A 63 -24.34 -17.78 -33.83
CA VAL A 63 -23.48 -16.82 -33.12
C VAL A 63 -22.55 -17.48 -32.10
N THR A 64 -22.90 -18.66 -31.60
CA THR A 64 -22.17 -19.42 -30.57
C THR A 64 -20.81 -19.97 -31.02
N THR A 65 -20.46 -19.91 -32.31
CA THR A 65 -19.21 -20.46 -32.86
C THR A 65 -18.40 -19.49 -33.74
N ASN A 66 -18.62 -18.18 -33.60
CA ASN A 66 -17.80 -17.20 -34.32
C ASN A 66 -16.36 -17.21 -33.77
N GLN A 67 -15.46 -17.96 -34.44
CA GLN A 67 -14.07 -18.21 -34.00
C GLN A 67 -13.23 -16.93 -33.93
N CYS A 68 -13.62 -15.89 -34.66
CA CYS A 68 -12.89 -14.63 -34.71
C CYS A 68 -13.23 -13.74 -33.49
N PRO A 69 -12.25 -13.03 -32.91
CA PRO A 69 -12.50 -12.07 -31.84
C PRO A 69 -13.38 -10.92 -32.35
N CYS A 70 -14.35 -10.51 -31.54
CA CYS A 70 -15.26 -9.40 -31.84
C CYS A 70 -14.48 -8.08 -31.97
N PRO A 71 -14.64 -7.30 -33.06
CA PRO A 71 -13.90 -6.06 -33.27
C PRO A 71 -14.23 -4.97 -32.24
N GLY A 72 -15.40 -5.05 -31.59
CA GLY A 72 -15.85 -4.11 -30.56
C GLY A 72 -15.38 -4.40 -29.12
N CYS A 73 -14.74 -5.54 -28.88
CA CYS A 73 -14.13 -5.88 -27.57
C CYS A 73 -12.82 -6.70 -27.63
N LEU A 74 -12.32 -7.06 -28.82
CA LEU A 74 -11.11 -7.87 -29.02
C LEU A 74 -11.13 -9.23 -28.28
N GLY A 75 -12.30 -9.89 -28.26
CA GLY A 75 -12.52 -11.17 -27.57
C GLY A 75 -12.85 -11.05 -26.07
N ILE A 76 -12.73 -9.85 -25.48
CA ILE A 76 -12.82 -9.66 -24.01
C ILE A 76 -14.22 -9.97 -23.46
N LEU A 77 -15.28 -9.74 -24.23
CA LEU A 77 -16.66 -10.11 -23.88
C LEU A 77 -17.12 -11.43 -24.53
N GLN A 78 -16.20 -12.19 -25.12
CA GLN A 78 -16.40 -13.57 -25.60
C GLN A 78 -15.63 -14.51 -24.67
N LYS A 79 -14.57 -15.20 -25.15
CA LYS A 79 -13.84 -16.24 -24.42
C LYS A 79 -13.34 -15.81 -23.03
N PHE A 80 -12.96 -14.54 -22.87
CA PHE A 80 -12.50 -13.99 -21.60
C PHE A 80 -13.63 -13.61 -20.62
N ALA A 81 -14.89 -13.79 -21.00
CA ALA A 81 -16.05 -13.73 -20.11
C ALA A 81 -16.61 -15.14 -19.79
N GLU A 82 -16.03 -16.20 -20.37
CA GLU A 82 -16.54 -17.57 -20.24
C GLU A 82 -15.84 -18.41 -19.16
N GLN A 83 -16.52 -19.47 -18.74
CA GLN A 83 -16.15 -20.30 -17.59
C GLN A 83 -14.70 -20.84 -17.64
N PRO A 84 -14.14 -21.28 -18.79
CA PRO A 84 -12.77 -21.75 -18.85
C PRO A 84 -11.75 -20.68 -18.42
N PHE A 85 -11.95 -19.42 -18.81
CA PHE A 85 -11.06 -18.33 -18.41
C PHE A 85 -11.26 -17.91 -16.95
N LEU A 86 -12.51 -17.90 -16.46
CA LEU A 86 -12.77 -17.66 -15.03
C LEU A 86 -12.08 -18.72 -14.15
N ASN A 87 -12.06 -19.98 -14.60
CA ASN A 87 -11.31 -21.05 -13.92
C ASN A 87 -9.79 -20.80 -13.94
N THR A 88 -9.22 -20.21 -15.01
CA THR A 88 -7.81 -19.77 -15.05
C THR A 88 -7.52 -18.70 -14.00
N ILE A 89 -8.41 -17.70 -13.87
CA ILE A 89 -8.29 -16.67 -12.82
C ILE A 89 -8.32 -17.33 -11.42
N VAL A 90 -9.30 -18.20 -11.16
CA VAL A 90 -9.46 -18.89 -9.87
C VAL A 90 -8.23 -19.73 -9.53
N LYS A 91 -7.64 -20.43 -10.52
CA LYS A 91 -6.39 -21.16 -10.34
C LYS A 91 -5.27 -20.23 -9.91
N LYS A 92 -5.04 -19.12 -10.64
CA LYS A 92 -4.00 -18.13 -10.34
C LYS A 92 -4.16 -17.51 -8.94
N VAL A 93 -5.38 -17.11 -8.57
CA VAL A 93 -5.68 -16.56 -7.23
C VAL A 93 -5.35 -17.55 -6.11
N ARG A 94 -5.63 -18.86 -6.31
CA ARG A 94 -5.31 -19.91 -5.33
C ARG A 94 -3.81 -20.22 -5.26
N GLU A 95 -3.11 -20.17 -6.39
CA GLU A 95 -1.65 -20.34 -6.46
C GLU A 95 -0.91 -19.19 -5.77
N ASP A 96 -1.43 -17.97 -5.86
CA ASP A 96 -0.84 -16.79 -5.21
C ASP A 96 -1.06 -16.75 -3.69
N GLY A 97 -2.09 -17.41 -3.16
CA GLY A 97 -2.21 -17.70 -1.71
C GLY A 97 -2.54 -16.52 -0.78
N TYR A 98 -3.13 -15.43 -1.29
CA TYR A 98 -3.59 -14.30 -0.48
C TYR A 98 -4.81 -14.65 0.39
N GLN A 99 -4.86 -14.12 1.61
CA GLN A 99 -6.08 -14.00 2.40
C GLN A 99 -6.89 -12.77 1.95
N PHE A 100 -8.19 -12.95 1.72
CA PHE A 100 -9.15 -11.88 1.44
C PHE A 100 -10.58 -12.34 1.74
N SER A 101 -11.47 -11.42 2.10
CA SER A 101 -12.92 -11.69 2.28
C SER A 101 -13.78 -11.09 1.15
N ALA A 102 -13.22 -10.17 0.40
CA ALA A 102 -13.83 -9.49 -0.73
C ALA A 102 -12.76 -9.16 -1.77
N HIS A 103 -13.12 -9.15 -3.04
CA HIS A 103 -12.21 -8.88 -4.15
C HIS A 103 -12.81 -7.86 -5.12
N GLN A 104 -11.95 -7.12 -5.80
CA GLN A 104 -12.29 -6.42 -7.04
C GLN A 104 -11.60 -7.13 -8.22
N CYS A 105 -12.09 -6.86 -9.43
CA CYS A 105 -11.45 -7.31 -10.66
C CYS A 105 -11.16 -6.08 -11.53
N SER A 106 -9.90 -5.65 -11.58
CA SER A 106 -9.44 -4.58 -12.46
C SER A 106 -9.13 -5.10 -13.85
N LEU A 107 -9.43 -4.29 -14.88
CA LEU A 107 -9.08 -4.57 -16.27
C LEU A 107 -8.25 -3.41 -16.83
N ILE A 108 -7.07 -3.70 -17.36
CA ILE A 108 -6.38 -2.84 -18.32
C ILE A 108 -6.72 -3.39 -19.71
N LEU A 109 -7.22 -2.54 -20.60
CA LEU A 109 -7.68 -2.92 -21.94
C LEU A 109 -6.72 -2.34 -22.99
N PRO A 110 -6.53 -2.99 -24.16
CA PRO A 110 -5.67 -2.49 -25.21
C PRO A 110 -6.09 -1.09 -25.66
N VAL A 111 -5.12 -0.23 -25.95
CA VAL A 111 -5.42 1.20 -26.18
C VAL A 111 -6.17 1.41 -27.50
N SER A 112 -5.91 0.61 -28.53
CA SER A 112 -6.65 0.68 -29.80
C SER A 112 -8.11 0.26 -29.69
N LEU A 113 -8.55 -0.36 -28.59
CA LEU A 113 -9.96 -0.60 -28.35
C LEU A 113 -10.76 0.70 -28.32
N ALA A 114 -10.16 1.82 -27.90
CA ALA A 114 -10.80 3.14 -27.97
C ALA A 114 -11.05 3.58 -29.43
N ILE A 115 -10.10 3.31 -30.32
CA ILE A 115 -10.18 3.60 -31.76
C ILE A 115 -11.29 2.75 -32.39
N ARG A 116 -11.28 1.44 -32.12
CA ARG A 116 -12.31 0.50 -32.59
C ARG A 116 -13.72 0.85 -32.08
N GLN A 117 -13.83 1.34 -30.84
CA GLN A 117 -15.11 1.82 -30.29
C GLN A 117 -15.59 3.11 -30.96
N LYS A 118 -14.69 4.07 -31.25
CA LYS A 118 -15.02 5.27 -32.02
C LYS A 118 -15.43 4.94 -33.45
N ALA A 119 -14.77 3.97 -34.09
CA ALA A 119 -15.09 3.50 -35.43
C ALA A 119 -16.49 2.85 -35.55
N LEU A 120 -16.85 1.98 -34.59
CA LEU A 120 -18.20 1.39 -34.53
C LEU A 120 -19.28 2.45 -34.26
N LEU A 121 -18.99 3.41 -33.38
CA LEU A 121 -19.90 4.52 -33.09
C LEU A 121 -20.13 5.42 -34.31
N LEU A 122 -19.08 5.77 -35.06
CA LEU A 122 -19.22 6.57 -36.28
C LEU A 122 -19.99 5.81 -37.37
N TYR A 123 -19.74 4.51 -37.54
CA TYR A 123 -20.52 3.64 -38.44
C TYR A 123 -22.02 3.67 -38.09
N LEU A 124 -22.36 3.53 -36.81
CA LEU A 124 -23.75 3.59 -36.32
C LEU A 124 -24.36 5.00 -36.46
N GLN A 125 -23.62 6.07 -36.15
CA GLN A 125 -24.07 7.45 -36.32
C GLN A 125 -24.33 7.82 -37.79
N LYS A 126 -23.57 7.24 -38.72
CA LYS A 126 -23.73 7.43 -40.16
C LYS A 126 -24.95 6.72 -40.72
N LYS A 127 -25.26 5.52 -40.22
CA LYS A 127 -26.36 4.68 -40.71
C LYS A 127 -27.69 4.91 -39.97
N TYR A 128 -27.63 5.33 -38.72
CA TYR A 128 -28.78 5.57 -37.82
C TYR A 128 -28.62 6.90 -37.04
N PRO A 129 -28.58 8.05 -37.75
CA PRO A 129 -28.27 9.33 -37.12
C PRO A 129 -29.25 9.70 -36.01
N ASP A 130 -30.56 9.46 -36.20
CA ASP A 130 -31.59 9.83 -35.23
C ASP A 130 -31.53 9.00 -33.94
N VAL A 131 -31.02 7.76 -34.01
CA VAL A 131 -30.83 6.87 -32.84
C VAL A 131 -29.60 7.26 -32.04
N TYR A 132 -28.46 7.52 -32.70
CA TYR A 132 -27.14 7.64 -32.07
C TYR A 132 -26.65 9.07 -31.81
N LYS A 133 -27.40 10.09 -32.22
CA LYS A 133 -27.08 11.50 -31.94
C LYS A 133 -27.07 11.77 -30.43
N GLY A 134 -25.90 12.16 -29.90
CA GLY A 134 -25.73 12.48 -28.48
C GLY A 134 -25.71 11.27 -27.54
N LYS A 135 -25.53 10.04 -28.05
CA LYS A 135 -25.53 8.80 -27.25
C LYS A 135 -24.14 8.30 -26.87
N GLU A 136 -23.07 9.04 -27.19
CA GLU A 136 -21.68 8.61 -27.04
C GLU A 136 -21.31 8.28 -25.60
N GLY A 137 -21.87 9.01 -24.62
CA GLY A 137 -21.71 8.76 -23.19
C GLY A 137 -22.65 7.70 -22.60
N SER A 138 -23.59 7.18 -23.38
CA SER A 138 -24.64 6.24 -22.95
C SER A 138 -24.37 4.79 -23.38
N ILE A 139 -23.19 4.50 -23.95
CA ILE A 139 -22.76 3.16 -24.31
C ILE A 139 -21.90 2.60 -23.17
N ALA A 140 -22.33 1.51 -22.53
CA ALA A 140 -21.56 0.89 -21.45
C ALA A 140 -20.13 0.52 -21.88
N SER A 141 -19.15 0.61 -20.97
CA SER A 141 -17.77 0.25 -21.31
C SER A 141 -17.57 -1.26 -21.31
N VAL A 142 -16.58 -1.75 -22.07
CA VAL A 142 -16.18 -3.18 -22.04
C VAL A 142 -15.75 -3.61 -20.62
N LYS A 143 -15.19 -2.71 -19.79
CA LYS A 143 -14.86 -3.04 -18.39
C LYS A 143 -16.11 -3.28 -17.57
N ASP A 144 -17.12 -2.45 -17.73
CA ASP A 144 -18.34 -2.50 -16.91
C ASP A 144 -19.19 -3.71 -17.30
N VAL A 145 -19.36 -3.97 -18.60
CA VAL A 145 -20.04 -5.18 -19.09
C VAL A 145 -19.34 -6.46 -18.62
N TRP A 146 -18.01 -6.52 -18.67
CA TRP A 146 -17.26 -7.66 -18.12
C TRP A 146 -17.53 -7.82 -16.61
N LYS A 147 -17.48 -6.72 -15.83
CA LYS A 147 -17.78 -6.75 -14.40
C LYS A 147 -19.22 -7.19 -14.09
N TRP A 148 -20.19 -6.79 -14.91
CA TRP A 148 -21.59 -7.18 -14.75
C TRP A 148 -21.80 -8.68 -15.04
N SER A 149 -21.26 -9.18 -16.17
CA SER A 149 -21.35 -10.59 -16.55
C SER A 149 -20.53 -11.52 -15.64
N CYS A 150 -19.32 -11.14 -15.27
CA CYS A 150 -18.35 -12.04 -14.62
C CYS A 150 -18.21 -11.81 -13.12
N GLY A 151 -18.47 -10.60 -12.59
CA GLY A 151 -18.20 -10.27 -11.19
C GLY A 151 -18.95 -11.15 -10.18
N HIS A 152 -20.24 -11.42 -10.43
CA HIS A 152 -21.04 -12.31 -9.57
C HIS A 152 -20.60 -13.78 -9.67
N ARG A 153 -20.13 -14.23 -10.84
CA ARG A 153 -19.56 -15.57 -11.04
C ARG A 153 -18.23 -15.72 -10.32
N MET A 154 -17.35 -14.72 -10.42
CA MET A 154 -16.09 -14.68 -9.67
C MET A 154 -16.32 -14.71 -8.15
N ALA A 155 -17.31 -13.96 -7.64
CA ALA A 155 -17.69 -14.02 -6.23
C ALA A 155 -18.06 -15.44 -5.77
N SER A 156 -18.87 -16.15 -6.57
CA SER A 156 -19.25 -17.54 -6.31
C SER A 156 -18.08 -18.52 -6.42
N LEU A 157 -17.17 -18.34 -7.38
CA LEU A 157 -16.04 -19.25 -7.63
C LEU A 157 -14.90 -19.10 -6.60
N LEU A 158 -14.75 -17.89 -6.04
CA LEU A 158 -13.77 -17.56 -5.00
C LEU A 158 -14.35 -17.65 -3.58
N ASN A 159 -15.66 -17.83 -3.43
CA ASN A 159 -16.38 -17.76 -2.14
C ASN A 159 -16.09 -16.45 -1.37
N ALA A 160 -16.07 -15.33 -2.09
CA ALA A 160 -15.72 -14.00 -1.57
C ALA A 160 -16.62 -12.93 -2.19
N LYS A 161 -16.81 -11.79 -1.52
CA LYS A 161 -17.68 -10.72 -2.05
C LYS A 161 -17.01 -9.99 -3.22
N PHE A 162 -17.70 -9.88 -4.36
CA PHE A 162 -17.26 -8.97 -5.44
C PHE A 162 -17.73 -7.54 -5.15
N GLN A 163 -16.80 -6.61 -5.02
CA GLN A 163 -17.08 -5.20 -4.79
C GLN A 163 -16.04 -4.30 -5.48
N ASN A 164 -16.44 -3.12 -5.95
CA ASN A 164 -15.47 -2.12 -6.40
C ASN A 164 -14.74 -1.52 -5.19
N ARG A 165 -13.44 -1.21 -5.32
CA ARG A 165 -12.58 -0.69 -4.24
C ARG A 165 -12.36 -1.68 -3.09
N SER A 166 -12.35 -2.99 -3.37
CA SER A 166 -11.83 -3.96 -2.39
C SER A 166 -10.33 -3.80 -2.20
N GLU A 167 -9.82 -4.25 -1.05
CA GLU A 167 -8.40 -4.21 -0.73
C GLU A 167 -7.57 -5.24 -1.52
N PHE A 168 -8.21 -6.35 -1.91
CA PHE A 168 -7.64 -7.33 -2.81
C PHE A 168 -8.12 -7.09 -4.26
N ASP A 169 -7.18 -6.93 -5.18
CA ASP A 169 -7.43 -6.74 -6.61
C ASP A 169 -6.87 -7.90 -7.45
N ILE A 170 -7.73 -8.40 -8.34
CA ILE A 170 -7.38 -9.33 -9.41
C ILE A 170 -7.29 -8.50 -10.69
N LEU A 171 -6.07 -8.07 -11.03
CA LEU A 171 -5.79 -7.26 -12.21
C LEU A 171 -5.57 -8.15 -13.44
N MET A 172 -6.39 -7.95 -14.46
CA MET A 172 -6.22 -8.52 -15.80
C MET A 172 -5.68 -7.47 -16.76
N THR A 173 -4.50 -7.69 -17.33
CA THR A 173 -3.86 -6.79 -18.29
C THR A 173 -3.96 -7.36 -19.69
N PHE A 174 -4.94 -6.89 -20.46
CA PHE A 174 -5.16 -7.30 -21.84
C PHE A 174 -4.29 -6.51 -22.81
N SER A 175 -3.55 -7.21 -23.66
CA SER A 175 -2.71 -6.64 -24.72
C SER A 175 -3.14 -7.19 -26.09
N TYR A 176 -3.07 -6.36 -27.13
CA TYR A 176 -3.41 -6.75 -28.50
C TYR A 176 -2.29 -6.34 -29.46
N LYS A 177 -1.79 -7.28 -30.25
CA LYS A 177 -0.55 -7.12 -31.04
C LYS A 177 -0.55 -5.92 -32.00
N ASP A 178 -1.71 -5.60 -32.56
CA ASP A 178 -1.86 -4.56 -33.57
C ASP A 178 -2.23 -3.19 -32.95
N SER A 179 -2.21 -3.06 -31.62
CA SER A 179 -2.63 -1.82 -30.93
C SER A 179 -1.86 -0.59 -31.40
N ASP A 180 -0.53 -0.69 -31.46
CA ASP A 180 0.31 0.44 -31.89
C ASP A 180 0.15 0.76 -33.37
N ARG A 181 -0.12 -0.27 -34.21
CA ARG A 181 -0.42 -0.09 -35.65
C ARG A 181 -1.74 0.67 -35.83
N GLU A 182 -2.77 0.31 -35.07
CA GLU A 182 -4.08 0.97 -35.10
C GLU A 182 -4.01 2.40 -34.52
N CYS A 183 -3.14 2.66 -33.55
CA CYS A 183 -2.90 4.01 -33.02
C CYS A 183 -1.99 4.89 -33.89
N ALA A 184 -1.29 4.32 -34.88
CA ALA A 184 -0.18 4.98 -35.58
C ALA A 184 -0.53 6.35 -36.18
N PHE A 185 -1.70 6.49 -36.80
CA PHE A 185 -2.16 7.73 -37.44
C PHE A 185 -2.27 8.92 -36.47
N LEU A 186 -2.40 8.67 -35.16
CA LEU A 186 -2.45 9.73 -34.15
C LEU A 186 -1.11 10.47 -34.00
N LEU A 187 0.01 9.87 -34.44
CA LEU A 187 1.31 10.53 -34.52
C LEU A 187 1.30 11.68 -35.52
N ASP A 188 0.65 11.48 -36.67
CA ASP A 188 0.57 12.46 -37.75
C ASP A 188 -0.52 13.50 -37.50
N VAL A 189 -1.64 13.10 -36.89
CA VAL A 189 -2.76 14.02 -36.61
C VAL A 189 -2.56 14.85 -35.34
N PHE A 190 -1.91 14.30 -34.31
CA PHE A 190 -1.68 14.99 -33.03
C PHE A 190 -0.20 14.94 -32.59
N PRO A 191 0.74 15.41 -33.43
CA PRO A 191 2.18 15.24 -33.19
C PRO A 191 2.62 15.80 -31.83
N GLU A 192 2.10 16.97 -31.41
CA GLU A 192 2.39 17.59 -30.10
C GLU A 192 2.04 16.70 -28.90
N THR A 193 0.95 15.93 -28.98
CA THR A 193 0.48 15.04 -27.91
C THR A 193 1.39 13.82 -27.76
N PHE A 194 1.92 13.31 -28.88
CA PHE A 194 2.65 12.04 -28.95
C PHE A 194 4.16 12.18 -29.22
N LYS A 195 4.73 13.40 -29.17
CA LYS A 195 6.19 13.62 -29.26
C LYS A 195 6.95 12.70 -28.29
N LYS A 196 8.08 12.15 -28.74
CA LYS A 196 8.97 11.29 -27.95
C LYS A 196 9.50 12.01 -26.70
N ARG A 197 8.79 11.88 -25.59
CA ARG A 197 9.25 12.30 -24.25
C ARG A 197 10.43 11.42 -23.81
N LYS A 198 11.35 11.98 -23.01
CA LYS A 198 12.55 11.28 -22.50
C LYS A 198 12.20 9.91 -21.92
N GLN A 199 13.06 8.90 -22.16
CA GLN A 199 12.89 7.53 -21.67
C GLN A 199 12.51 7.50 -20.17
N ARG A 200 11.47 6.72 -19.85
CA ARG A 200 11.24 6.27 -18.48
C ARG A 200 12.04 4.99 -18.24
N LYS A 201 12.26 4.66 -16.97
CA LYS A 201 13.05 3.50 -16.50
C LYS A 201 12.51 2.13 -16.96
N PHE A 202 11.30 2.10 -17.55
CA PHE A 202 10.57 0.91 -18.03
C PHE A 202 10.16 1.03 -19.51
N GLY A 203 10.93 1.76 -20.33
CA GLY A 203 10.68 1.89 -21.77
C GLY A 203 9.85 3.12 -22.16
N PHE A 204 9.45 3.16 -23.43
CA PHE A 204 8.67 4.24 -24.03
C PHE A 204 7.30 3.71 -24.49
N GLU A 205 6.26 4.01 -23.71
CA GLU A 205 4.87 3.76 -24.10
C GLU A 205 4.37 4.94 -24.95
N THR A 206 4.35 4.78 -26.27
CA THR A 206 3.95 5.83 -27.22
C THR A 206 2.50 6.26 -27.00
N PHE A 207 1.59 5.30 -26.86
CA PHE A 207 0.15 5.51 -26.89
C PHE A 207 -0.49 5.24 -25.53
N THR A 208 -0.33 6.16 -24.57
CA THR A 208 -1.04 6.03 -23.30
C THR A 208 -2.55 6.18 -23.50
N ARG A 209 -3.36 5.41 -22.75
CA ARG A 209 -4.83 5.47 -22.82
C ARG A 209 -5.38 6.89 -22.65
N SER A 210 -4.79 7.70 -21.76
CA SER A 210 -5.24 9.07 -21.51
C SER A 210 -5.03 9.97 -22.75
N ASN A 211 -3.86 9.89 -23.39
CA ASN A 211 -3.56 10.68 -24.59
C ASN A 211 -4.44 10.27 -25.77
N VAL A 212 -4.63 8.96 -26.00
CA VAL A 212 -5.47 8.45 -27.10
C VAL A 212 -6.93 8.86 -26.91
N MET A 213 -7.52 8.66 -25.72
CA MET A 213 -8.90 9.09 -25.44
C MET A 213 -9.09 10.60 -25.64
N ALA A 214 -8.17 11.43 -25.13
CA ALA A 214 -8.24 12.88 -25.29
C ALA A 214 -8.08 13.33 -26.75
N SER A 215 -7.30 12.61 -27.55
CA SER A 215 -7.12 12.89 -28.98
C SER A 215 -8.36 12.50 -29.78
N LEU A 216 -8.95 11.33 -29.52
CA LEU A 216 -10.19 10.87 -30.15
C LEU A 216 -11.41 11.73 -29.82
N GLN A 217 -11.42 12.41 -28.67
CA GLN A 217 -12.47 13.37 -28.30
C GLN A 217 -12.35 14.70 -29.05
N GLN A 218 -11.15 15.10 -29.45
CA GLN A 218 -10.87 16.34 -30.22
C GLN A 218 -10.90 16.11 -31.74
N MET A 219 -10.96 14.86 -32.18
CA MET A 219 -10.91 14.48 -33.59
C MET A 219 -12.31 14.54 -34.23
N ASP A 220 -12.40 15.26 -35.35
CA ASP A 220 -13.60 15.26 -36.20
C ASP A 220 -13.91 13.86 -36.77
N GLY A 221 -15.20 13.57 -36.96
CA GLY A 221 -15.66 12.29 -37.47
C GLY A 221 -15.15 11.96 -38.88
N SER A 222 -15.18 12.93 -39.81
CA SER A 222 -14.70 12.71 -41.19
C SER A 222 -13.20 12.44 -41.22
N LYS A 223 -12.42 13.23 -40.48
CA LYS A 223 -10.98 13.04 -40.34
C LYS A 223 -10.61 11.70 -39.68
N PHE A 224 -11.47 11.15 -38.83
CA PHE A 224 -11.30 9.80 -38.31
C PHE A 224 -11.57 8.74 -39.38
N GLU A 225 -12.63 8.87 -40.17
CA GLU A 225 -12.94 7.94 -41.29
C GLU A 225 -11.80 7.92 -42.35
N ASP A 226 -11.16 9.05 -42.61
CA ASP A 226 -9.98 9.14 -43.50
C ASP A 226 -8.78 8.33 -42.97
N CYS A 227 -8.67 8.16 -41.65
CA CYS A 227 -7.52 7.54 -40.98
C CYS A 227 -7.77 6.08 -40.52
N SER A 228 -9.02 5.65 -40.43
CA SER A 228 -9.40 4.37 -39.81
C SER A 228 -10.70 3.81 -40.39
N SER A 229 -10.72 2.51 -40.67
CA SER A 229 -11.90 1.81 -41.18
C SER A 229 -13.11 1.90 -40.22
N CYS A 230 -14.25 2.33 -40.76
CA CYS A 230 -15.54 2.39 -40.07
C CYS A 230 -16.56 1.54 -40.87
N PRO A 231 -16.97 0.35 -40.40
CA PRO A 231 -16.63 -0.28 -39.12
C PRO A 231 -15.19 -0.82 -39.09
N PRO A 232 -14.61 -1.05 -37.89
CA PRO A 232 -13.26 -1.58 -37.75
C PRO A 232 -13.19 -3.05 -38.21
N PRO A 233 -12.07 -3.50 -38.79
CA PRO A 233 -11.92 -4.85 -39.31
C PRO A 233 -11.95 -5.90 -38.20
N ILE A 234 -12.47 -7.08 -38.51
CA ILE A 234 -12.46 -8.25 -37.63
C ILE A 234 -10.99 -8.61 -37.30
N PRO A 235 -10.59 -8.62 -36.01
CA PRO A 235 -9.27 -9.09 -35.57
C PRO A 235 -8.94 -10.49 -36.10
N THR A 236 -7.68 -10.70 -36.50
CA THR A 236 -7.18 -12.02 -36.91
C THR A 236 -6.78 -12.91 -35.72
N GLU A 237 -6.53 -12.31 -34.55
CA GLU A 237 -6.04 -12.98 -33.33
C GLU A 237 -6.63 -12.30 -32.10
N ASP A 238 -6.80 -13.07 -31.03
CA ASP A 238 -7.25 -12.58 -29.73
C ASP A 238 -6.25 -11.65 -29.04
N CYS A 239 -6.72 -10.96 -27.99
CA CYS A 239 -5.81 -10.41 -26.99
C CYS A 239 -5.01 -11.52 -26.29
N SER A 240 -3.78 -11.20 -25.87
CA SER A 240 -3.15 -11.86 -24.74
C SER A 240 -3.61 -11.21 -23.43
N VAL A 241 -3.51 -11.93 -22.32
CA VAL A 241 -3.86 -11.43 -20.99
C VAL A 241 -2.86 -11.92 -19.95
N ASP A 242 -2.38 -11.00 -19.14
CA ASP A 242 -1.65 -11.28 -17.91
C ASP A 242 -2.59 -11.13 -16.69
N ILE A 243 -2.41 -11.97 -15.67
CA ILE A 243 -3.25 -11.99 -14.46
C ILE A 243 -2.34 -11.87 -13.24
N SER A 244 -2.47 -10.75 -12.53
CA SER A 244 -1.72 -10.45 -11.30
C SER A 244 -2.68 -10.19 -10.14
N CYS A 245 -2.47 -10.86 -9.02
CA CYS A 245 -3.19 -10.59 -7.78
C CYS A 245 -2.37 -9.67 -6.88
N SER A 246 -3.02 -8.74 -6.18
CA SER A 246 -2.35 -7.89 -5.19
C SER A 246 -3.27 -7.47 -4.05
N HIS A 247 -2.70 -7.23 -2.87
CA HIS A 247 -3.39 -6.69 -1.71
C HIS A 247 -2.89 -5.28 -1.37
N ASN A 248 -3.80 -4.39 -0.96
CA ASN A 248 -3.46 -3.10 -0.39
C ASN A 248 -2.47 -3.25 0.77
N ALA A 249 -1.58 -2.27 0.90
CA ALA A 249 -0.60 -2.24 1.97
C ALA A 249 -1.27 -2.12 3.35
N VAL A 250 -0.79 -2.92 4.30
CA VAL A 250 -1.21 -2.88 5.72
C VAL A 250 -0.13 -2.15 6.51
N PHE A 251 -0.51 -1.43 7.56
CA PHE A 251 0.43 -0.67 8.38
C PHE A 251 0.38 -1.13 9.82
N ILE A 252 1.53 -1.50 10.38
CA ILE A 252 1.69 -1.82 11.80
C ILE A 252 2.43 -0.70 12.49
N ALA A 253 1.79 -0.04 13.45
CA ALA A 253 2.41 0.98 14.28
C ALA A 253 2.59 0.51 15.72
N GLY A 254 3.50 1.14 16.44
CA GLY A 254 3.73 0.95 17.87
C GLY A 254 4.74 1.97 18.40
N ARG A 255 5.21 1.76 19.62
CA ARG A 255 6.39 2.46 20.18
C ARG A 255 7.48 1.46 20.50
N TYR A 256 8.73 1.78 20.20
CA TYR A 256 9.89 0.96 20.58
C TYR A 256 10.70 1.63 21.69
N GLN A 257 11.12 0.83 22.66
CA GLN A 257 12.21 1.14 23.59
C GLN A 257 13.48 0.45 23.09
N LYS A 258 14.64 1.03 23.36
CA LYS A 258 15.96 0.56 22.96
C LYS A 258 16.90 0.67 24.15
N TYR A 259 17.35 -0.47 24.67
CA TYR A 259 18.17 -0.54 25.88
C TYR A 259 19.67 -0.64 25.59
N SER A 260 20.06 -1.05 24.39
CA SER A 260 21.47 -1.17 23.97
C SER A 260 22.07 0.17 23.51
N ARG A 261 23.35 0.40 23.87
CA ARG A 261 24.22 1.45 23.32
C ARG A 261 25.07 0.98 22.12
N GLU A 262 24.86 -0.25 21.66
CA GLU A 262 25.63 -0.88 20.59
C GLU A 262 24.72 -1.32 19.44
N LEU A 263 23.53 -0.72 19.33
CA LEU A 263 22.51 -1.09 18.35
C LEU A 263 22.13 0.11 17.47
N SER A 264 22.13 -0.10 16.15
CA SER A 264 21.66 0.90 15.19
C SER A 264 20.13 0.88 15.07
N GLN A 265 19.48 2.01 14.78
CA GLN A 265 18.03 2.04 14.59
C GLN A 265 17.60 1.33 13.28
N THR A 266 18.40 1.44 12.23
CA THR A 266 18.17 0.82 10.91
C THR A 266 19.47 0.17 10.44
N PRO A 267 19.42 -0.87 9.57
CA PRO A 267 20.61 -1.61 9.16
C PRO A 267 21.74 -0.70 8.69
N TRP A 268 22.91 -0.82 9.33
CA TRP A 268 24.06 0.03 9.01
C TRP A 268 25.00 -0.68 8.03
N VAL A 269 24.86 -0.32 6.75
CA VAL A 269 25.70 -0.80 5.65
C VAL A 269 26.46 0.38 5.05
N VAL A 270 27.76 0.21 4.82
CA VAL A 270 28.64 1.18 4.13
C VAL A 270 29.45 0.40 3.09
N ASP A 271 29.46 0.88 1.84
CA ASP A 271 30.14 0.23 0.70
C ASP A 271 29.82 -1.26 0.55
N GLY A 272 28.55 -1.63 0.77
CA GLY A 272 28.06 -3.01 0.73
C GLY A 272 28.44 -3.87 1.95
N LYS A 273 29.28 -3.37 2.85
CA LYS A 273 29.68 -4.08 4.09
C LYS A 273 28.80 -3.68 5.26
N ARG A 274 28.30 -4.68 5.98
CA ARG A 274 27.56 -4.49 7.23
C ARG A 274 28.54 -4.04 8.32
N ILE A 275 28.28 -2.88 8.91
CA ILE A 275 29.12 -2.27 9.96
C ILE A 275 28.74 -2.77 11.35
N MET A 276 27.49 -3.20 11.52
CA MET A 276 26.92 -3.59 12.81
C MET A 276 25.87 -4.69 12.61
N GLU A 277 25.92 -5.73 13.44
CA GLU A 277 24.89 -6.78 13.48
C GLU A 277 23.62 -6.30 14.19
N GLY A 278 22.48 -6.73 13.67
CA GLY A 278 21.16 -6.26 14.08
C GLY A 278 20.87 -4.77 13.84
N SER A 279 19.62 -4.43 14.05
CA SER A 279 19.11 -3.05 14.19
C SER A 279 17.74 -3.09 14.87
N VAL A 280 17.28 -1.96 15.41
CA VAL A 280 15.91 -1.83 15.94
C VAL A 280 14.88 -2.24 14.88
N GLN A 281 15.05 -1.77 13.65
CA GLN A 281 14.22 -2.16 12.51
C GLN A 281 14.17 -3.68 12.31
N GLU A 282 15.31 -4.38 12.22
CA GLU A 282 15.32 -5.82 11.95
C GLU A 282 14.65 -6.62 13.08
N LEU A 283 14.99 -6.32 14.33
CA LEU A 283 14.44 -7.01 15.52
C LEU A 283 12.92 -6.89 15.64
N ILE A 284 12.34 -5.79 15.12
CA ILE A 284 10.89 -5.58 15.10
C ILE A 284 10.27 -6.18 13.83
N CYS A 285 10.85 -5.87 12.66
CA CYS A 285 10.25 -6.19 11.37
C CYS A 285 10.30 -7.68 11.04
N GLU A 286 11.27 -8.46 11.51
CA GLU A 286 11.36 -9.90 11.24
C GLU A 286 10.07 -10.64 11.64
N HIS A 287 9.63 -10.45 12.88
CA HIS A 287 8.41 -11.09 13.39
C HIS A 287 7.14 -10.60 12.68
N ILE A 288 7.07 -9.31 12.33
CA ILE A 288 5.93 -8.74 11.60
C ILE A 288 5.88 -9.30 10.17
N VAL A 289 7.00 -9.32 9.45
CA VAL A 289 7.12 -9.86 8.09
C VAL A 289 6.76 -11.35 8.06
N ASN A 290 7.25 -12.14 9.02
CA ASN A 290 6.90 -13.56 9.12
C ASN A 290 5.40 -13.79 9.40
N THR A 291 4.73 -12.85 10.08
CA THR A 291 3.29 -12.93 10.41
C THR A 291 2.40 -12.50 9.23
N PHE A 292 2.69 -11.37 8.59
CA PHE A 292 1.85 -10.79 7.53
C PHE A 292 2.22 -11.26 6.11
N LYS A 293 3.43 -11.82 5.93
CA LYS A 293 3.98 -12.31 4.66
C LYS A 293 3.87 -11.28 3.51
N PRO A 294 4.39 -10.05 3.66
CA PRO A 294 4.45 -9.09 2.57
C PRO A 294 5.50 -9.44 1.52
N THR A 295 5.37 -8.89 0.31
CA THR A 295 6.43 -8.92 -0.70
C THR A 295 7.60 -8.01 -0.31
N GLU A 296 7.32 -6.84 0.27
CA GLU A 296 8.31 -5.87 0.75
C GLU A 296 7.82 -5.19 2.04
N HIS A 297 8.73 -4.63 2.84
CA HIS A 297 8.34 -3.80 3.99
C HIS A 297 9.16 -2.50 4.05
N ARG A 298 8.60 -1.46 4.66
CA ARG A 298 9.29 -0.19 4.93
C ARG A 298 9.08 0.25 6.36
N PHE A 299 10.17 0.38 7.11
CA PHE A 299 10.16 0.94 8.46
C PHE A 299 10.24 2.48 8.42
N SER A 300 9.53 3.14 9.32
CA SER A 300 9.63 4.58 9.56
C SER A 300 9.38 4.88 11.03
N SER A 301 9.96 5.95 11.56
CA SER A 301 9.80 6.33 12.97
C SER A 301 9.86 7.85 13.15
N SER A 302 9.35 8.33 14.29
CA SER A 302 9.26 9.77 14.57
C SER A 302 10.62 10.27 15.05
N GLY A 303 11.52 10.53 14.10
CA GLY A 303 12.93 10.85 14.33
C GLY A 303 13.81 9.62 14.64
N ARG A 304 15.03 9.89 15.12
CA ARG A 304 16.07 8.86 15.35
C ARG A 304 17.02 9.24 16.47
N GLU A 305 17.55 8.23 17.16
CA GLU A 305 18.70 8.32 18.06
C GLU A 305 19.99 7.71 17.47
N ASP A 306 21.14 8.12 18.02
CA ASP A 306 22.44 7.54 17.66
C ASP A 306 22.56 6.08 18.18
N VAL A 307 23.62 5.37 17.75
CA VAL A 307 23.90 3.98 18.15
C VAL A 307 24.08 3.84 19.68
N ASP A 308 24.80 4.79 20.27
CA ASP A 308 25.16 4.89 21.69
C ASP A 308 24.04 5.44 22.59
N VAL A 309 22.90 5.83 22.03
CA VAL A 309 21.79 6.45 22.76
C VAL A 309 20.67 5.45 23.03
N ARG A 310 20.16 5.38 24.25
CA ARG A 310 18.98 4.55 24.59
C ARG A 310 17.68 5.29 24.33
N MET A 311 16.59 4.55 24.14
CA MET A 311 15.21 5.06 24.05
C MET A 311 14.39 4.39 25.15
N LEU A 312 14.07 5.14 26.19
CA LEU A 312 13.44 4.67 27.43
C LEU A 312 11.96 5.11 27.51
N GLY A 313 11.41 5.22 28.72
CA GLY A 313 10.04 5.67 28.97
C GLY A 313 8.99 4.88 28.19
N ILE A 314 8.11 5.58 27.48
CA ILE A 314 7.07 4.95 26.63
C ILE A 314 7.60 4.46 25.27
N GLY A 315 8.83 4.81 24.89
CA GLY A 315 9.43 4.48 23.59
C GLY A 315 9.14 5.50 22.47
N ARG A 316 9.86 5.37 21.35
CA ARG A 316 9.67 6.19 20.13
C ARG A 316 8.60 5.57 19.23
N PRO A 317 7.63 6.36 18.73
CA PRO A 317 6.68 5.91 17.71
C PRO A 317 7.35 5.41 16.42
N PHE A 318 6.85 4.29 15.89
CA PHE A 318 7.25 3.72 14.61
C PHE A 318 6.03 3.21 13.81
N VAL A 319 6.24 2.97 12.52
CA VAL A 319 5.33 2.28 11.62
C VAL A 319 6.10 1.38 10.65
N VAL A 320 5.49 0.27 10.26
CA VAL A 320 5.94 -0.63 9.20
C VAL A 320 4.86 -0.67 8.11
N GLU A 321 5.14 -0.11 6.93
CA GLU A 321 4.34 -0.31 5.72
C GLU A 321 4.65 -1.71 5.17
N LEU A 322 3.66 -2.60 5.17
CA LEU A 322 3.72 -3.96 4.66
C LEU A 322 3.13 -3.97 3.26
N ILE A 323 3.97 -4.12 2.25
CA ILE A 323 3.58 -4.02 0.84
C ILE A 323 3.13 -5.39 0.36
N ASN A 324 1.90 -5.44 -0.14
CA ASN A 324 1.32 -6.65 -0.73
C ASN A 324 1.33 -7.87 0.24
N PRO A 325 0.72 -7.76 1.44
CA PRO A 325 0.66 -8.83 2.44
C PRO A 325 -0.25 -9.98 1.99
N HIS A 326 0.17 -11.22 2.27
CA HIS A 326 -0.63 -12.42 2.00
C HIS A 326 -1.48 -12.85 3.21
N CYS A 327 -1.14 -12.39 4.42
CA CYS A 327 -1.93 -12.57 5.63
C CYS A 327 -2.34 -11.20 6.18
N VAL A 328 -3.65 -10.99 6.38
CA VAL A 328 -4.24 -9.68 6.71
C VAL A 328 -5.33 -9.72 7.77
N THR A 329 -5.89 -10.90 8.06
CA THR A 329 -6.96 -11.07 9.05
C THR A 329 -6.34 -11.37 10.41
N PHE A 330 -6.40 -10.41 11.34
CA PHE A 330 -5.88 -10.54 12.70
C PHE A 330 -6.87 -9.95 13.72
N SER A 331 -7.03 -10.64 14.84
CA SER A 331 -7.74 -10.13 16.02
C SER A 331 -6.82 -9.24 16.87
N ARG A 332 -7.38 -8.56 17.89
CA ARG A 332 -6.58 -7.82 18.87
C ARG A 332 -5.62 -8.75 19.64
N GLN A 333 -5.98 -10.01 19.84
CA GLN A 333 -5.13 -10.99 20.53
C GLN A 333 -3.91 -11.35 19.66
N ASP A 334 -4.10 -11.65 18.37
CA ASP A 334 -3.00 -12.02 17.47
C ASP A 334 -1.89 -10.95 17.40
N ILE A 335 -2.28 -9.67 17.48
CA ILE A 335 -1.37 -8.53 17.50
C ILE A 335 -0.70 -8.36 18.89
N ALA A 336 -1.42 -8.62 19.98
CA ALA A 336 -0.84 -8.65 21.32
C ALA A 336 0.21 -9.77 21.46
N ASP A 337 -0.09 -10.97 20.96
CA ASP A 337 0.83 -12.10 20.93
C ASP A 337 2.05 -11.81 20.04
N LEU A 338 1.88 -11.07 18.94
CA LEU A 338 2.99 -10.60 18.10
C LEU A 338 3.90 -9.63 18.85
N GLN A 339 3.33 -8.68 19.59
CA GLN A 339 4.08 -7.79 20.48
C GLN A 339 4.85 -8.57 21.56
N GLU A 340 4.24 -9.57 22.19
CA GLU A 340 4.90 -10.42 23.18
C GLU A 340 6.04 -11.24 22.56
N ARG A 341 5.86 -11.82 21.37
CA ARG A 341 6.94 -12.52 20.64
C ARG A 341 8.15 -11.62 20.39
N ILE A 342 7.92 -10.38 19.94
CA ILE A 342 9.00 -9.40 19.72
C ILE A 342 9.74 -9.10 21.05
N ASN A 343 8.98 -8.92 22.14
CA ASN A 343 9.53 -8.57 23.46
C ASN A 343 10.30 -9.70 24.14
N THR A 344 9.91 -10.95 23.89
CA THR A 344 10.54 -12.14 24.49
C THR A 344 11.86 -12.51 23.79
N VAL A 345 11.97 -12.26 22.48
CA VAL A 345 13.17 -12.62 21.70
C VAL A 345 14.31 -11.62 21.89
N SER A 346 14.03 -10.33 22.11
CA SER A 346 15.07 -9.29 22.19
C SER A 346 15.18 -8.63 23.56
N LYS A 347 16.33 -8.82 24.22
CA LYS A 347 16.72 -8.01 25.39
C LYS A 347 17.13 -6.57 25.05
N TYR A 348 17.30 -6.25 23.77
CA TYR A 348 17.81 -4.93 23.34
C TYR A 348 16.71 -3.96 22.95
N VAL A 349 15.54 -4.47 22.56
CA VAL A 349 14.40 -3.70 22.06
C VAL A 349 13.12 -4.31 22.61
N GLN A 350 12.23 -3.47 23.12
CA GLN A 350 10.85 -3.86 23.43
C GLN A 350 9.88 -2.94 22.71
N VAL A 351 8.78 -3.49 22.20
CA VAL A 351 7.68 -2.75 21.59
C VAL A 351 6.44 -2.75 22.48
N ARG A 352 5.67 -1.67 22.41
CA ARG A 352 4.34 -1.52 23.00
C ARG A 352 3.39 -0.81 22.04
N ASP A 353 2.12 -0.76 22.39
CA ASP A 353 1.04 -0.15 21.61
C ASP A 353 0.95 -0.71 20.17
N LEU A 354 1.31 -1.98 19.95
CA LEU A 354 1.32 -2.57 18.61
C LEU A 354 -0.10 -2.69 18.05
N GLN A 355 -0.37 -2.08 16.89
CA GLN A 355 -1.70 -2.05 16.26
C GLN A 355 -1.62 -1.91 14.73
N ILE A 356 -2.68 -2.37 14.06
CA ILE A 356 -2.94 -2.04 12.65
C ILE A 356 -3.49 -0.60 12.60
N VAL A 357 -2.93 0.25 11.73
CA VAL A 357 -3.34 1.65 11.52
C VAL A 357 -3.70 1.93 10.07
N SER A 358 -4.41 3.04 9.85
CA SER A 358 -4.72 3.55 8.51
C SER A 358 -3.52 4.28 7.86
N ARG A 359 -3.55 4.48 6.54
CA ARG A 359 -2.49 5.21 5.80
C ARG A 359 -2.48 6.70 6.20
N GLU A 360 -3.66 7.24 6.48
CA GLU A 360 -3.93 8.64 6.80
C GLU A 360 -3.28 9.06 8.12
N GLU A 361 -3.27 8.15 9.10
CA GLU A 361 -2.68 8.39 10.42
C GLU A 361 -1.16 8.57 10.40
N ILE A 362 -0.47 8.03 9.40
CA ILE A 362 1.00 8.05 9.30
C ILE A 362 1.54 9.48 9.13
N ALA A 363 0.71 10.43 8.69
CA ALA A 363 1.07 11.85 8.64
C ALA A 363 1.53 12.36 10.03
N LYS A 364 0.86 11.93 11.10
CA LYS A 364 1.14 12.31 12.50
C LYS A 364 2.56 11.93 12.94
N LEU A 365 3.13 10.86 12.37
CA LEU A 365 4.50 10.42 12.67
C LEU A 365 5.54 11.48 12.26
N LYS A 366 5.31 12.17 11.12
CA LYS A 366 6.19 13.21 10.57
C LYS A 366 6.01 14.54 11.30
N GLU A 367 4.77 14.93 11.60
CA GLU A 367 4.46 16.09 12.44
C GLU A 367 5.14 15.95 13.81
N GLY A 368 5.06 14.75 14.40
CA GLY A 368 5.76 14.40 15.64
C GLY A 368 7.28 14.52 15.57
N GLU A 369 7.90 14.29 14.41
CA GLU A 369 9.36 14.44 14.24
C GLU A 369 9.76 15.92 14.32
N ILE A 370 8.99 16.80 13.66
CA ILE A 370 9.32 18.20 13.39
C ILE A 370 8.91 19.15 14.53
N ASP A 371 7.72 18.96 15.12
CA ASP A 371 7.11 20.00 15.97
C ASP A 371 7.13 19.67 17.46
N LYS A 372 7.00 18.38 17.81
CA LYS A 372 6.86 17.96 19.22
C LYS A 372 8.17 18.04 19.99
N THR A 373 8.07 18.27 21.29
CA THR A 373 9.21 18.27 22.22
C THR A 373 9.79 16.86 22.42
N LYS A 374 11.04 16.81 22.89
CA LYS A 374 11.72 15.57 23.27
C LYS A 374 12.46 15.78 24.59
N THR A 375 12.32 14.83 25.51
CA THR A 375 12.99 14.84 26.81
C THR A 375 14.19 13.89 26.80
N TYR A 376 15.31 14.35 27.33
CA TYR A 376 16.58 13.63 27.38
C TYR A 376 17.16 13.62 28.78
N SER A 377 17.78 12.49 29.14
CA SER A 377 18.63 12.34 30.31
C SER A 377 20.06 12.10 29.84
N ALA A 378 21.04 12.79 30.41
CA ALA A 378 22.44 12.61 30.06
C ALA A 378 23.34 12.57 31.30
N LEU A 379 24.31 11.65 31.30
CA LEU A 379 25.42 11.68 32.24
C LEU A 379 26.55 12.49 31.61
N CYS A 380 26.96 13.55 32.29
CA CYS A 380 27.99 14.47 31.83
C CYS A 380 29.17 14.47 32.80
N TRP A 381 30.33 14.87 32.29
CA TRP A 381 31.53 15.20 33.05
C TRP A 381 31.80 16.71 32.96
N CYS A 382 32.42 17.26 33.98
CA CYS A 382 32.86 18.65 34.09
C CYS A 382 34.32 18.67 34.57
N ASP A 383 35.13 19.65 34.17
CA ASP A 383 36.51 19.77 34.68
C ASP A 383 36.59 19.99 36.20
N ARG A 384 35.51 20.52 36.79
CA ARG A 384 35.31 20.78 38.22
C ARG A 384 34.02 20.17 38.74
N GLU A 385 33.92 19.98 40.05
CA GLU A 385 32.64 19.65 40.66
C GLU A 385 31.61 20.79 40.49
N LEU A 386 30.35 20.40 40.30
CA LEU A 386 29.22 21.33 40.38
C LEU A 386 29.00 21.78 41.84
N THR A 387 28.71 23.06 41.99
CA THR A 387 28.24 23.70 43.23
C THR A 387 26.72 23.69 43.30
N LEU A 388 26.14 24.02 44.46
CA LEU A 388 24.69 24.20 44.58
C LEU A 388 24.19 25.37 43.71
N ALA A 389 24.96 26.46 43.63
CA ALA A 389 24.64 27.61 42.78
C ALA A 389 24.60 27.26 41.29
N ASP A 390 25.48 26.37 40.82
CA ASP A 390 25.42 25.84 39.44
C ASP A 390 24.10 25.10 39.19
N ILE A 391 23.69 24.23 40.12
CA ILE A 391 22.45 23.44 40.02
C ILE A 391 21.21 24.34 40.04
N GLU A 392 21.16 25.31 40.94
CA GLU A 392 20.07 26.29 41.04
C GLU A 392 19.98 27.16 39.78
N MET A 393 21.11 27.61 39.25
CA MET A 393 21.19 28.36 37.99
C MET A 393 20.65 27.52 36.81
N LEU A 394 21.12 26.27 36.64
CA LEU A 394 20.64 25.41 35.57
C LEU A 394 19.15 25.06 35.71
N ALA A 395 18.64 24.90 36.93
CA ALA A 395 17.21 24.64 37.19
C ALA A 395 16.31 25.87 36.90
N ALA A 396 16.84 27.08 37.06
CA ALA A 396 16.16 28.33 36.74
C ALA A 396 16.02 28.57 35.23
N ILE A 397 16.81 27.90 34.38
CA ILE A 397 16.75 28.04 32.92
C ILE A 397 15.37 27.63 32.38
N LYS A 398 14.77 28.50 31.57
CA LYS A 398 13.55 28.29 30.78
C LYS A 398 13.77 28.86 29.38
N ASP A 399 13.33 28.14 28.36
CA ASP A 399 13.37 28.53 26.94
C ASP A 399 14.72 29.14 26.47
N LEU A 400 15.83 28.50 26.85
CA LEU A 400 17.16 28.92 26.44
C LEU A 400 17.34 28.71 24.93
N ARG A 401 17.50 29.83 24.21
CA ARG A 401 17.77 29.81 22.77
C ARG A 401 19.25 29.55 22.49
N LEU A 402 19.50 28.57 21.63
CA LEU A 402 20.81 28.14 21.15
C LEU A 402 20.94 28.43 19.66
N GLN A 403 22.14 28.79 19.21
CA GLN A 403 22.53 28.76 17.81
C GLN A 403 23.40 27.53 17.58
N GLN A 404 22.85 26.51 16.91
CA GLN A 404 23.57 25.28 16.58
C GLN A 404 23.94 25.26 15.09
N LYS A 405 25.23 25.27 14.77
CA LYS A 405 25.72 24.88 13.44
C LYS A 405 25.51 23.36 13.28
N THR A 406 25.29 22.89 12.04
CA THR A 406 25.29 21.46 11.71
C THR A 406 26.55 20.79 12.31
N PRO A 407 26.43 19.80 13.23
CA PRO A 407 27.58 19.24 13.94
C PRO A 407 28.65 18.64 13.05
N LEU A 408 29.92 18.74 13.45
CA LEU A 408 31.06 18.21 12.69
C LEU A 408 30.83 16.74 12.25
N ARG A 409 30.42 15.87 13.20
CA ARG A 409 30.20 14.44 12.96
C ARG A 409 29.10 14.10 11.94
N VAL A 410 28.22 15.05 11.57
CA VAL A 410 27.16 14.85 10.56
C VAL A 410 27.32 15.70 9.30
N LEU A 411 28.35 16.54 9.19
CA LEU A 411 28.58 17.40 8.01
C LEU A 411 28.70 16.61 6.69
N HIS A 412 29.25 15.40 6.73
CA HIS A 412 29.35 14.50 5.58
C HIS A 412 27.99 14.00 5.05
N ARG A 413 26.89 14.18 5.80
CA ARG A 413 25.52 13.75 5.44
C ARG A 413 24.48 14.87 5.41
N ARG A 414 24.81 16.07 5.92
CA ARG A 414 23.87 17.17 6.12
C ARG A 414 24.50 18.49 5.71
N THR A 415 23.76 19.29 4.94
CA THR A 415 24.17 20.65 4.56
C THR A 415 24.52 21.49 5.80
N ALA A 416 25.65 22.19 5.72
CA ALA A 416 26.06 23.13 6.75
C ALA A 416 25.05 24.28 6.85
N ALA A 417 24.47 24.48 8.03
CA ALA A 417 23.60 25.59 8.35
C ALA A 417 23.63 25.85 9.86
N THR A 418 23.39 27.09 10.27
CA THR A 418 23.10 27.44 11.67
C THR A 418 21.59 27.41 11.87
N ARG A 419 21.13 26.85 12.98
CA ARG A 419 19.70 26.76 13.33
C ARG A 419 19.50 27.23 14.76
N GLU A 420 18.51 28.08 14.97
CA GLU A 420 18.01 28.38 16.31
C GLU A 420 17.32 27.14 16.88
N ARG A 421 17.60 26.83 18.15
CA ARG A 421 17.02 25.72 18.91
C ARG A 421 16.68 26.18 20.33
N THR A 422 15.71 25.55 20.98
CA THR A 422 15.30 25.93 22.34
C THR A 422 15.43 24.76 23.31
N ILE A 423 16.09 24.99 24.45
CA ILE A 423 16.01 24.12 25.64
C ILE A 423 14.91 24.69 26.54
N HIS A 424 13.73 24.07 26.52
CA HIS A 424 12.54 24.53 27.26
C HIS A 424 12.75 24.45 28.77
N SER A 425 13.40 23.39 29.24
CA SER A 425 13.79 23.26 30.64
C SER A 425 15.02 22.39 30.79
N LEU A 426 15.77 22.65 31.87
CA LEU A 426 16.95 21.91 32.28
C LEU A 426 16.89 21.71 33.80
N LYS A 427 17.41 20.59 34.29
CA LYS A 427 17.69 20.29 35.69
C LYS A 427 19.00 19.53 35.77
N ALA A 428 19.79 19.76 36.81
CA ALA A 428 21.04 19.06 37.05
C ALA A 428 21.06 18.40 38.44
N THR A 429 21.70 17.24 38.54
CA THR A 429 21.96 16.54 39.80
C THR A 429 23.44 16.19 39.86
N LYS A 430 24.14 16.59 40.92
CA LYS A 430 25.56 16.25 41.12
C LYS A 430 25.75 14.76 41.35
N GLU A 431 26.80 14.20 40.78
CA GLU A 431 27.29 12.84 40.99
C GLU A 431 28.76 12.90 41.47
N ALA A 432 29.33 11.77 41.86
CA ALA A 432 30.74 11.70 42.25
C ALA A 432 31.70 11.86 41.05
N ASN A 433 32.98 12.16 41.33
CA ASN A 433 34.08 12.20 40.34
C ASN A 433 33.87 13.23 39.21
N ASN A 434 33.50 14.46 39.58
CA ASN A 434 33.14 15.57 38.69
C ASN A 434 32.06 15.24 37.65
N ARG A 435 31.18 14.27 37.93
CA ARG A 435 30.05 13.94 37.07
C ARG A 435 28.78 14.63 37.54
N PHE A 436 27.83 14.74 36.63
CA PHE A 436 26.49 15.22 36.92
C PHE A 436 25.51 14.63 35.91
N LYS A 437 24.28 14.40 36.34
CA LYS A 437 23.18 14.05 35.43
C LYS A 437 22.40 15.31 35.09
N ILE A 438 21.98 15.43 33.84
CA ILE A 438 21.04 16.46 33.39
C ILE A 438 19.79 15.84 32.81
N LEU A 439 18.64 16.39 33.19
CA LEU A 439 17.34 16.10 32.60
C LEU A 439 16.87 17.36 31.87
N MET A 440 16.58 17.27 30.58
CA MET A 440 16.20 18.42 29.76
C MET A 440 15.04 18.11 28.82
N SER A 441 14.18 19.10 28.58
CA SER A 441 13.18 19.07 27.51
C SER A 441 13.56 20.10 26.45
N THR A 442 13.49 19.70 25.19
CA THR A 442 14.06 20.46 24.07
C THR A 442 13.14 20.49 22.85
N GLN A 443 13.31 21.52 22.03
CA GLN A 443 12.72 21.59 20.70
C GLN A 443 13.23 20.44 19.82
N ALA A 444 12.37 19.96 18.93
CA ALA A 444 12.71 18.97 17.91
C ALA A 444 14.01 19.29 17.15
N GLY A 445 14.83 18.26 16.94
CA GLY A 445 16.08 18.37 16.18
C GLY A 445 17.15 19.25 16.84
N THR A 446 17.12 19.38 18.16
CA THR A 446 18.24 19.91 18.97
C THR A 446 19.31 18.82 19.10
N TYR A 447 20.58 19.20 18.87
CA TYR A 447 21.72 18.30 18.96
C TYR A 447 22.29 18.32 20.38
N ILE A 448 21.91 17.30 21.18
CA ILE A 448 22.13 17.29 22.64
C ILE A 448 23.59 17.13 23.02
N LYS A 449 24.35 16.24 22.36
CA LYS A 449 25.79 16.06 22.62
C LYS A 449 26.52 17.39 22.44
N GLU A 450 26.26 18.03 21.31
CA GLU A 450 26.84 19.32 20.94
C GLU A 450 26.36 20.51 21.78
N PHE A 451 25.22 20.41 22.47
CA PHE A 451 24.84 21.35 23.52
C PHE A 451 25.65 21.16 24.81
N VAL A 452 26.12 19.95 25.12
CA VAL A 452 27.01 19.71 26.27
C VAL A 452 28.44 20.17 25.94
N HIS A 453 29.09 19.55 24.96
CA HIS A 453 30.52 19.77 24.66
C HIS A 453 30.80 20.93 23.68
N GLY A 454 29.77 21.70 23.30
CA GLY A 454 29.89 22.92 22.47
C GLY A 454 30.31 22.75 21.00
N ASP A 455 30.69 21.54 20.56
CA ASP A 455 31.25 21.25 19.22
C ASP A 455 32.36 22.24 18.83
N PHE A 456 33.32 22.50 19.73
CA PHE A 456 34.39 23.50 19.53
C PHE A 456 33.87 24.93 19.24
N GLY A 457 32.86 25.37 20.00
CA GLY A 457 32.23 26.69 19.84
C GLY A 457 31.28 26.79 18.62
N ARG A 458 30.82 25.65 18.09
CA ARG A 458 29.85 25.59 16.99
C ARG A 458 28.38 25.53 17.46
N THR A 459 28.17 25.22 18.75
CA THR A 459 26.92 25.46 19.49
C THR A 459 27.14 26.54 20.53
N TYR A 460 26.30 27.58 20.55
CA TYR A 460 26.36 28.66 21.54
C TYR A 460 24.96 29.16 21.94
N PRO A 461 24.68 29.38 23.25
CA PRO A 461 25.47 28.90 24.38
C PRO A 461 25.48 27.36 24.43
N ASN A 462 26.47 26.80 25.12
CA ASN A 462 26.56 25.37 25.46
C ASN A 462 26.78 25.18 26.98
N MET A 463 26.80 23.95 27.48
CA MET A 463 26.97 23.68 28.91
C MET A 463 28.28 24.26 29.47
N SER A 464 29.37 24.22 28.70
CA SER A 464 30.64 24.84 29.09
C SER A 464 30.55 26.36 29.20
N ASP A 465 29.82 27.02 28.31
CA ASP A 465 29.53 28.46 28.42
C ASP A 465 28.70 28.79 29.66
N LEU A 466 27.77 27.91 30.05
CA LEU A 466 26.89 28.10 31.22
C LEU A 466 27.65 27.89 32.54
N LEU A 467 28.45 26.82 32.64
CA LEU A 467 29.18 26.45 33.84
C LEU A 467 30.57 27.10 33.98
N LYS A 468 31.07 27.78 32.94
CA LYS A 468 32.42 28.36 32.89
C LYS A 468 33.51 27.32 33.17
N ALA A 469 33.33 26.13 32.60
CA ALA A 469 34.09 24.91 32.84
C ALA A 469 34.01 24.02 31.60
N GLU A 470 35.05 23.26 31.26
CA GLU A 470 34.97 22.25 30.21
C GLU A 470 33.96 21.17 30.59
N CYS A 471 33.10 20.78 29.66
CA CYS A 471 32.05 19.79 29.87
C CYS A 471 32.02 18.81 28.70
N ASP A 472 31.79 17.53 28.99
CA ASP A 472 31.59 16.51 27.96
C ASP A 472 30.47 15.53 28.36
N ILE A 473 29.95 14.78 27.39
CA ILE A 473 28.84 13.85 27.55
C ILE A 473 29.34 12.40 27.54
N ILE A 474 29.04 11.66 28.61
CA ILE A 474 29.41 10.25 28.76
C ILE A 474 28.31 9.36 28.18
N ASP A 475 27.07 9.58 28.63
CA ASP A 475 25.90 8.79 28.26
C ASP A 475 24.74 9.72 27.91
N LEU A 476 23.90 9.29 26.96
CA LEU A 476 22.68 10.01 26.57
C LEU A 476 21.52 9.03 26.37
N ASP A 477 20.36 9.37 26.91
CA ASP A 477 19.12 8.61 26.82
C ASP A 477 17.98 9.54 26.39
N VAL A 478 17.08 9.03 25.55
CA VAL A 478 15.80 9.68 25.25
C VAL A 478 14.77 9.14 26.25
N GLU A 479 14.17 10.01 27.04
CA GLU A 479 13.17 9.66 28.05
C GLU A 479 11.75 9.76 27.49
N SER A 480 11.47 10.78 26.67
CA SER A 480 10.18 10.95 26.01
C SER A 480 10.31 11.52 24.60
N VAL A 481 9.36 11.12 23.75
CA VAL A 481 9.11 11.70 22.43
C VAL A 481 7.63 12.07 22.43
N ASP A 482 7.32 13.37 22.53
CA ASP A 482 6.02 13.86 23.02
C ASP A 482 4.94 13.87 21.92
N VAL A 483 4.70 12.68 21.36
CA VAL A 483 3.85 12.42 20.20
C VAL A 483 2.68 11.53 20.60
N ASP A 484 1.48 12.10 20.50
CA ASP A 484 0.20 11.49 20.89
C ASP A 484 -0.30 10.45 19.85
N TRP A 485 0.64 9.76 19.20
CA TRP A 485 0.39 8.72 18.19
C TRP A 485 1.55 7.71 18.14
N PRO A 486 1.30 6.40 17.99
CA PRO A 486 0.00 5.74 17.89
C PRO A 486 -0.78 5.82 19.21
N VAL A 487 -2.06 5.46 19.19
CA VAL A 487 -2.92 5.51 20.39
C VAL A 487 -2.42 4.48 21.41
N PHE A 488 -2.41 4.83 22.69
CA PHE A 488 -2.07 3.90 23.76
C PHE A 488 -3.05 2.71 23.79
N ILE A 489 -2.54 1.49 24.02
CA ILE A 489 -3.37 0.29 24.12
C ILE A 489 -3.24 -0.29 25.52
N ASP A 490 -4.36 -0.43 26.23
CA ASP A 490 -4.39 -1.19 27.48
C ASP A 490 -3.85 -2.62 27.24
N PRO A 491 -2.87 -3.09 28.04
CA PRO A 491 -2.43 -4.47 28.01
C PRO A 491 -3.63 -5.40 28.19
N LEU A 492 -3.73 -6.43 27.34
CA LEU A 492 -4.73 -7.48 27.56
C LEU A 492 -4.37 -8.22 28.87
N PRO A 493 -5.37 -8.64 29.67
CA PRO A 493 -5.10 -9.51 30.81
C PRO A 493 -4.37 -10.75 30.32
N GLN A 494 -3.19 -11.04 30.89
CA GLN A 494 -2.56 -12.33 30.66
C GLN A 494 -3.53 -13.41 31.14
N ALA A 495 -3.78 -14.41 30.30
CA ALA A 495 -4.53 -15.59 30.71
C ALA A 495 -3.75 -16.22 31.87
N SER A 496 -4.33 -16.15 33.08
CA SER A 496 -3.72 -16.75 34.26
C SER A 496 -3.47 -18.22 33.99
N GLU A 497 -2.23 -18.68 34.17
CA GLU A 497 -1.94 -20.11 34.23
C GLU A 497 -2.79 -20.73 35.34
N THR A 498 -3.89 -21.39 34.96
CA THR A 498 -4.65 -22.23 35.87
C THR A 498 -3.80 -23.44 36.17
N VAL A 499 -3.00 -23.33 37.24
CA VAL A 499 -2.32 -24.46 37.85
C VAL A 499 -3.38 -25.45 38.30
N ASP A 500 -3.52 -26.56 37.57
CA ASP A 500 -4.37 -27.70 37.93
C ASP A 500 -3.77 -28.43 39.14
N SER A 501 -3.84 -27.80 40.32
CA SER A 501 -3.41 -28.36 41.60
C SER A 501 -4.60 -28.90 42.41
N GLU A 502 -5.52 -29.63 41.77
CA GLU A 502 -6.65 -30.26 42.47
C GLU A 502 -7.12 -31.60 41.84
N ARG A 503 -6.19 -32.56 41.75
CA ARG A 503 -6.53 -33.99 41.67
C ARG A 503 -5.66 -34.84 42.60
N SER A 504 -5.94 -34.75 43.90
CA SER A 504 -5.52 -35.75 44.89
C SER A 504 -6.73 -36.50 45.44
N CYS A 505 -6.67 -37.83 45.40
CA CYS A 505 -7.48 -38.79 46.16
C CYS A 505 -9.01 -38.73 46.02
N ASN A 506 -9.56 -39.81 45.45
CA ASN A 506 -10.61 -40.54 46.16
C ASN A 506 -10.47 -42.05 45.95
N SER A 507 -10.87 -42.81 46.98
CA SER A 507 -10.99 -44.28 47.08
C SER A 507 -9.78 -45.13 46.67
N ALA A 508 -9.16 -45.74 47.68
CA ALA A 508 -8.33 -46.93 47.52
C ALA A 508 -9.21 -48.19 47.39
N GLU A 509 -8.77 -49.17 46.60
CA GLU A 509 -9.14 -50.58 46.73
C GLU A 509 -7.97 -51.46 46.25
N ASP A 510 -7.86 -52.65 46.82
CA ASP A 510 -6.92 -53.75 46.51
C ASP A 510 -5.41 -53.53 46.63
N CYS A 511 -4.96 -53.63 47.88
CA CYS A 511 -3.67 -54.17 48.27
C CYS A 511 -3.56 -55.67 47.91
N GLN A 512 -2.45 -56.11 47.28
CA GLN A 512 -1.65 -57.27 47.73
C GLN A 512 -0.46 -57.62 46.80
N ILE A 513 0.72 -57.88 47.43
CA ILE A 513 1.73 -58.92 47.07
C ILE A 513 2.50 -58.70 45.73
N LYS A 514 3.84 -58.64 45.64
CA LYS A 514 4.88 -59.45 46.31
C LYS A 514 6.29 -58.84 46.23
N ASP A 515 7.18 -59.38 47.07
CA ASP A 515 8.62 -59.13 47.23
C ASP A 515 9.49 -59.20 45.94
N ALA A 516 10.60 -58.43 45.92
CA ALA A 516 11.99 -58.94 46.11
C ALA A 516 13.08 -58.17 45.32
N GLY A 517 14.28 -58.00 45.92
CA GLY A 517 15.54 -57.59 45.26
C GLY A 517 15.92 -56.11 45.47
N VAL A 518 16.89 -55.71 46.32
CA VAL A 518 18.31 -56.12 46.46
C VAL A 518 19.06 -55.90 45.13
N MET A 519 20.21 -55.21 45.01
CA MET A 519 21.18 -54.62 45.94
C MET A 519 21.35 -53.11 45.61
N PHE A 520 22.00 -52.28 46.44
CA PHE A 520 22.78 -52.59 47.64
C PHE A 520 22.40 -51.63 48.78
#